data_AF-X1VSJ2-F1
#
_entry.id   AF-X1VSJ2-F1
#
_cell.length_a   1.000
_cell.length_b   1.000
_cell.length_c   1.000
_cell.angle_alpha   90.00
_cell.angle_beta   90.00
_cell.angle_gamma   90.00
#
_symmetry.space_group_name_H-M   'P 1'
#
loop_
_entity.id
_entity.type
_entity.pdbx_description
1 polymer ?
#
loop_
_entity_poly.entity_id
_entity_poly.type
_entity_poly.pdbx_seq_one_letter_code
_entity_poly.pdbx_strand_id
1 'polypeptide(L)' 'MGTDDIVVGLDIGSGKVCTVIGELGENDQIEIIGIGTAPSLGIRKGVIVDLDQAIQSVKEE' A
#
# COMPACT_ATOMS: atom_id res chain seq x y z
N MET A 1 -9.86 25.55 -2.87
CA MET A 1 -9.53 24.22 -3.41
C MET A 1 -9.11 23.43 -2.19
N GLY A 2 -10.03 22.63 -1.65
CA GLY A 2 -9.74 21.81 -0.49
C GLY A 2 -8.63 20.85 -0.87
N THR A 3 -7.70 20.61 0.05
CA THR A 3 -6.86 19.42 -0.06
C THR A 3 -7.80 18.24 0.04
N ASP A 4 -8.02 17.52 -1.06
CA ASP A 4 -8.69 16.23 -0.99
C ASP A 4 -7.83 15.37 -0.05
N ASP A 5 -8.38 15.02 1.11
CA ASP A 5 -7.64 14.32 2.15
C ASP A 5 -7.49 12.85 1.73
N ILE A 6 -6.39 12.57 1.03
CA ILE A 6 -6.04 11.22 0.57
C ILE A 6 -5.50 10.39 1.74
N VAL A 7 -6.10 9.22 1.95
CA VAL A 7 -5.66 8.21 2.90
C VAL A 7 -5.16 6.99 2.14
N VAL A 8 -4.00 6.47 2.52
CA VAL A 8 -3.40 5.29 1.89
C VAL A 8 -3.19 4.20 2.94
N GLY A 9 -3.76 3.01 2.69
CA GLY A 9 -3.47 1.79 3.42
C GLY A 9 -2.45 0.94 2.67
N LEU A 10 -1.38 0.52 3.34
CA LEU A 10 -0.36 -0.39 2.80
C LEU A 10 -0.30 -1.65 3.67
N ASP A 11 -0.54 -2.81 3.04
CA ASP A 11 -0.39 -4.14 3.64
C ASP A 11 0.77 -4.88 2.99
N ILE A 12 1.75 -5.28 3.81
CA ILE A 12 2.97 -5.94 3.34
C ILE A 12 2.96 -7.39 3.86
N GLY A 13 2.37 -8.28 3.07
CA GLY A 13 2.39 -9.71 3.32
C GLY A 13 3.67 -10.37 2.80
N SER A 14 4.01 -11.56 3.31
CA SER A 14 5.15 -12.35 2.80
C SER A 14 4.95 -12.94 1.39
N GLY A 15 3.73 -12.85 0.84
CA GLY A 15 3.44 -13.30 -0.53
C GLY A 15 3.07 -12.16 -1.49
N LYS A 16 2.46 -11.09 -0.98
CA LYS A 16 2.01 -9.94 -1.77
C LYS A 16 2.06 -8.66 -0.94
N VAL A 17 2.29 -7.55 -1.62
CA VAL A 17 2.05 -6.19 -1.12
C VAL A 17 0.73 -5.71 -1.70
N CYS A 18 -0.11 -5.07 -0.90
CA CYS A 18 -1.37 -4.48 -1.32
C CYS A 18 -1.46 -3.04 -0.85
N THR A 19 -1.88 -2.16 -1.75
CA THR A 19 -2.12 -0.74 -1.47
C THR A 19 -3.57 -0.43 -1.76
N VAL A 20 -4.20 0.33 -0.87
CA VAL A 20 -5.56 0.84 -1.05
C VAL A 20 -5.51 2.35 -0.86
N ILE A 21 -6.05 3.08 -1.82
CA ILE A 21 -6.11 4.55 -1.81
C ILE A 21 -7.57 4.92 -1.62
N GLY A 22 -7.83 5.76 -0.62
CA GLY A 22 -9.14 6.32 -0.37
C GLY A 22 -9.10 7.83 -0.26
N GLU A 23 -10.23 8.46 -0.52
CA GLU A 23 -10.47 9.88 -0.36
C GLU A 23 -11.45 10.08 0.80
N LEU A 24 -11.14 10.99 1.72
CA LEU A 24 -12.01 11.30 2.84
C LEU A 24 -13.07 12.32 2.41
N GLY A 25 -14.32 11.86 2.32
CA GLY A 25 -15.47 12.72 2.02
C GLY A 25 -15.96 13.52 3.23
N GLU A 26 -16.93 14.41 2.99
CA GLU A 26 -17.46 15.37 3.97
C GLU A 26 -18.11 14.74 5.23
N ASN A 27 -18.40 13.44 5.23
CA ASN A 27 -19.07 12.72 6.32
C ASN A 27 -18.12 11.76 7.07
N ASP A 28 -16.81 12.02 7.05
CA ASP A 28 -15.77 11.11 7.56
C ASP A 28 -15.83 9.70 6.93
N GLN A 29 -16.42 9.59 5.73
CA GLN A 29 -16.49 8.36 4.97
C GLN A 29 -15.32 8.30 3.99
N ILE A 30 -14.64 7.16 3.97
CA ILE A 30 -13.56 6.90 3.03
C ILE A 30 -14.17 6.25 1.79
N GLU A 31 -14.05 6.91 0.63
CA GLU A 31 -14.34 6.33 -0.67
C GLU A 31 -13.08 5.72 -1.27
N ILE A 32 -13.13 4.45 -1.69
CA ILE A 32 -11.96 3.79 -2.29
C ILE A 32 -11.83 4.23 -3.75
N ILE A 33 -10.74 4.94 -4.06
CA ILE A 33 -10.46 5.47 -5.40
C ILE A 33 -9.38 4.67 -6.14
N GLY A 34 -8.65 3.79 -5.45
CA GLY A 34 -7.60 2.97 -6.07
C GLY A 34 -7.18 1.76 -5.24
N ILE A 35 -6.78 0.69 -5.92
CA ILE A 35 -6.19 -0.50 -5.32
C ILE A 35 -5.01 -0.94 -6.19
N GLY A 36 -3.88 -1.25 -5.56
CA GLY A 36 -2.68 -1.79 -6.19
C GLY A 36 -2.23 -3.07 -5.50
N THR A 37 -1.67 -4.00 -6.26
CA THR A 37 -1.06 -5.21 -5.69
C THR A 37 0.21 -5.57 -6.43
N ALA A 38 1.25 -5.97 -5.70
CA ALA A 38 2.51 -6.44 -6.24
C ALA A 38 2.96 -7.73 -5.53
N PRO A 39 3.73 -8.61 -6.20
CA PRO A 39 4.42 -9.70 -5.52
C PRO A 39 5.32 -9.17 -4.39
N SER A 40 5.36 -9.87 -3.26
CA SER A 40 6.27 -9.51 -2.17
C SER A 40 7.60 -10.23 -2.33
N LEU A 41 8.68 -9.45 -2.36
CA LEU A 41 10.06 -9.88 -2.49
C LEU A 41 10.84 -9.42 -1.25
N GLY A 42 11.86 -10.18 -0.86
CA GLY A 42 12.70 -9.82 0.28
C GLY A 42 12.05 -9.94 1.66
N ILE A 43 10.82 -10.48 1.76
CA ILE A 43 10.12 -10.71 3.03
C ILE A 43 9.78 -12.20 3.19
N ARG A 44 10.15 -12.78 4.33
CA ARG A 44 9.85 -14.18 4.65
C ARG A 44 9.39 -14.33 6.08
N LYS A 45 8.23 -14.96 6.28
CA LYS A 45 7.60 -15.15 7.62
C LYS A 45 7.50 -13.83 8.43
N GLY A 46 7.21 -12.72 7.75
CA GLY A 46 7.08 -11.40 8.38
C GLY A 46 8.41 -10.71 8.73
N VAL A 47 9.54 -11.24 8.27
CA VAL A 47 10.87 -10.66 8.50
C VAL A 47 11.48 -10.25 7.16
N ILE A 48 12.10 -9.05 7.12
CA ILE A 48 12.89 -8.60 5.98
C ILE A 48 14.16 -9.45 5.92
N VAL A 49 14.30 -10.23 4.86
CA VAL A 49 15.48 -11.07 4.58
C VAL A 49 16.37 -10.47 3.48
N ASP A 50 15.83 -9.55 2.66
CA ASP A 50 16.56 -8.79 1.66
C ASP A 50 15.91 -7.39 1.56
N LEU A 51 16.70 -6.35 1.85
CA LEU A 51 16.21 -4.97 1.93
C LEU A 51 15.92 -4.38 0.55
N ASP A 52 16.80 -4.60 -0.43
CA ASP A 52 16.66 -4.02 -1.76
C ASP A 52 15.42 -4.60 -2.46
N GLN A 53 15.21 -5.91 -2.31
CA GLN A 53 14.00 -6.58 -2.80
C GLN A 53 12.73 -6.10 -2.07
N ALA A 54 12.79 -5.88 -0.76
CA ALA A 54 11.66 -5.34 -0.01
C ALA A 54 11.29 -3.91 -0.46
N ILE A 55 12.29 -3.07 -0.78
CA ILE A 55 12.07 -1.74 -1.35
C ILE A 55 11.40 -1.86 -2.73
N GLN A 56 11.88 -2.75 -3.59
CA GLN A 56 11.29 -2.97 -4.91
C GLN A 56 9.80 -3.36 -4.82
N SER A 57 9.45 -4.23 -3.87
CA SER A 57 8.07 -4.71 -3.67
C SER A 57 7.05 -3.62 -3.32
N VAL A 58 7.52 -2.48 -2.80
CA VAL A 58 6.68 -1.32 -2.45
C VAL A 58 6.73 -0.23 -3.53
N LYS A 59 7.83 -0.16 -4.30
CA LYS A 59 8.08 0.90 -5.30
C LYS A 59 7.59 0.56 -6.71
N GLU A 60 7.20 -0.68 -7.01
CA GLU A 60 6.79 -1.04 -8.37
C GLU A 60 5.57 -0.22 -8.84
N GLU A 61 5.72 0.41 -10.01
CA GLU A 61 4.73 1.25 -10.72
C GLU A 61 3.68 0.42 -11.48
#